data_AF-A0A0N7KY82-F1
#
_entry.id   AF-A0A0N7KY82-F1
#
_cell.length_a   1.000
_cell.length_b   1.000
_cell.length_c   1.000
_cell.angle_alpha   90.00
_cell.angle_beta   90.00
_cell.angle_gamma   90.00
#
_symmetry.space_group_name_H-M   'P 1'
#
loop_
_entity.id
_entity.type
_entity.pdbx_description
1 polymer ?
#
loop_
_entity_poly.entity_id
_entity_poly.type
_entity_poly.pdbx_seq_one_letter_code
_entity_poly.pdbx_strand_id
1 'polypeptide(L)' 'MRLYRVWIRKDGKTVHEINSAWPESDDPNPYLNEVIEEWQEQLPEPVPGVFEVSYASLYADCPLAPYRP' A
#
# COMPACT_ATOMS: atom_id res chain seq x y z
N MET A 1 4.17 15.21 0.69
CA MET A 1 3.44 13.93 0.83
C MET A 1 3.42 13.24 -0.53
N ARG A 2 3.82 11.98 -0.57
CA ARG A 2 3.79 11.14 -1.77
C ARG A 2 2.64 10.15 -1.63
N LEU A 3 1.94 9.88 -2.72
CA LEU A 3 0.83 8.94 -2.73
C LEU A 3 1.36 7.53 -3.00
N TYR A 4 0.94 6.58 -2.17
CA TYR A 4 1.29 5.18 -2.26
C TYR A 4 0.02 4.36 -2.38
N ARG A 5 0.13 3.25 -3.09
CA ARG A 5 -0.87 2.18 -3.07
C ARG A 5 -0.35 1.06 -2.20
N VAL A 6 -1.16 0.64 -1.25
CA VAL A 6 -0.87 -0.43 -0.31
C VAL A 6 -1.76 -1.63 -0.65
N TRP A 7 -1.17 -2.81 -0.68
CA TRP A 7 -1.84 -4.08 -0.89
C TRP A 7 -1.62 -4.97 0.32
N ILE A 8 -2.71 -5.52 0.85
CA ILE A 8 -2.69 -6.61 1.81
C ILE A 8 -3.04 -7.88 1.05
N ARG A 9 -2.13 -8.85 1.06
CA ARG A 9 -2.29 -10.14 0.39
C ARG A 9 -2.31 -11.28 1.39
N LYS A 10 -3.16 -12.26 1.12
CA LYS A 10 -3.20 -13.54 1.81
C LYS A 10 -3.03 -14.67 0.79
N ASP A 11 -2.08 -15.57 1.02
CA ASP A 11 -1.80 -16.69 0.11
C ASP A 11 -1.58 -16.26 -1.35
N GLY A 12 -0.89 -15.13 -1.55
CA GLY A 12 -0.61 -14.54 -2.87
C GLY A 12 -1.79 -13.82 -3.53
N LYS A 13 -2.95 -13.71 -2.88
CA LYS A 13 -4.12 -12.99 -3.39
C LYS A 13 -4.32 -11.68 -2.64
N THR A 14 -4.53 -10.59 -3.36
CA THR A 14 -4.92 -9.30 -2.78
C THR A 14 -6.30 -9.42 -2.14
N VAL A 15 -6.37 -9.19 -0.84
CA VAL A 15 -7.61 -9.17 -0.05
C VAL A 15 -8.04 -7.75 0.29
N HIS A 16 -7.10 -6.81 0.29
CA HIS A 16 -7.37 -5.38 0.50
C HIS A 16 -6.40 -4.52 -0.31
N GLU A 17 -6.91 -3.43 -0.87
CA GLU A 17 -6.12 -2.42 -1.58
C GLU A 17 -6.61 -1.04 -1.12
N ILE A 18 -5.68 -0.18 -0.71
CA ILE A 18 -5.98 1.20 -0.32
C ILE A 18 -4.89 2.14 -0.81
N ASN A 19 -5.26 3.40 -1.05
CA ASN A 19 -4.29 4.46 -1.32
C ASN A 19 -4.06 5.25 -0.03
N SER A 20 -2.81 5.40 0.36
CA SER A 20 -2.43 6.18 1.53
C SER A 20 -1.27 7.12 1.16
N ALA A 21 -1.16 8.23 1.88
CA ALA A 21 -0.26 9.32 1.54
C ALA A 21 0.62 9.68 2.73
N TRP A 22 1.94 9.52 2.58
CA TRP A 22 2.91 9.86 3.61
C TRP A 22 4.15 10.54 3.03
N PRO A 23 4.94 11.26 3.85
CA PRO A 23 6.20 11.84 3.40
C PRO A 23 7.19 10.73 3.01
N GLU A 24 7.91 10.89 1.90
CA GLU A 24 8.93 9.90 1.49
C GLU A 24 10.10 9.80 2.48
N SER A 25 10.40 10.91 3.16
CA SER A 25 11.47 10.97 4.15
C SER A 25 11.12 10.29 5.48
N ASP A 26 9.84 9.95 5.69
CA ASP A 26 9.35 9.31 6.91
C ASP A 26 9.40 7.78 6.80
N ASP A 27 9.48 7.13 7.96
CA ASP A 27 9.39 5.68 8.04
C ASP A 27 7.98 5.22 7.62
N PRO A 28 7.84 4.26 6.68
CA PRO A 28 6.54 3.82 6.19
C PRO A 28 5.78 2.93 7.18
N ASN A 29 6.46 2.33 8.17
CA ASN A 29 5.84 1.36 9.09
C ASN A 29 4.64 1.91 9.88
N PRO A 30 4.67 3.12 10.48
CA PRO A 30 3.49 3.66 11.18
C PRO A 30 2.26 3.77 10.26
N TYR A 31 2.45 4.25 9.03
CA TYR A 31 1.36 4.39 8.06
C TYR A 31 0.83 3.03 7.56
N LEU A 32 1.71 2.04 7.40
CA LEU A 32 1.31 0.68 7.05
C LEU A 32 0.55 0.02 8.21
N ASN A 33 0.96 0.27 9.46
CA ASN A 33 0.26 -0.23 10.64
C ASN A 33 -1.15 0.35 10.72
N GLU A 34 -1.32 1.66 10.53
CA GLU A 34 -2.65 2.29 10.51
C GLU A 34 -3.56 1.64 9.45
N VAL A 35 -3.04 1.41 8.23
CA VAL A 35 -3.79 0.72 7.16
C VAL A 35 -4.19 -0.70 7.55
N ILE A 36 -3.31 -1.43 8.25
CA ILE A 36 -3.61 -2.80 8.72
C ILE A 36 -4.68 -2.76 9.81
N GLU A 37 -4.57 -1.82 10.76
CA GLU A 37 -5.55 -1.64 11.85
C GLU A 37 -6.93 -1.29 11.30
N GLU A 38 -7.02 -0.30 10.40
CA GLU A 38 -8.27 0.09 9.75
C GLU A 38 -8.90 -1.07 8.95
N TRP A 39 -8.06 -1.86 8.27
CA TRP A 39 -8.53 -3.04 7.55
C TRP A 39 -9.03 -4.12 8.52
N GLN A 40 -8.34 -4.35 9.64
CA GLN A 40 -8.75 -5.31 10.67
C GLN A 40 -10.07 -4.91 11.33
N GLU A 41 -10.30 -3.63 11.58
CA GLU A 41 -11.57 -3.13 12.13
C GLU A 41 -12.76 -3.31 11.17
N GLN A 42 -12.51 -3.34 9.87
CA GLN A 42 -13.54 -3.58 8.85
C GLN A 42 -13.90 -5.06 8.69
N LEU A 43 -13.08 -5.97 9.21
CA LEU A 43 -13.35 -7.39 9.12
C LEU A 43 -14.42 -7.79 10.15
N PRO A 44 -15.51 -8.47 9.75
CA PRO A 44 -16.53 -8.93 10.69
C PRO A 44 -16.01 -9.97 11.69
N GLU A 45 -14.94 -10.69 11.32
CA GLU A 45 -14.26 -11.67 12.17
C GLU A 45 -12.75 -11.60 11.92
N PRO A 46 -11.91 -11.80 12.97
CA PRO A 46 -10.47 -11.82 12.80
C PRO A 46 -10.07 -12.98 11.90
N VAL A 47 -9.41 -12.67 10.78
CA VAL A 47 -8.97 -13.68 9.82
C VAL A 47 -7.58 -14.18 10.25
N PRO A 48 -7.43 -15.42 10.75
CA PRO A 48 -6.13 -15.94 11.11
C PRO A 48 -5.29 -16.22 9.86
N GLY A 49 -3.98 -16.03 9.99
CA GLY A 49 -3.01 -16.33 8.94
C GLY A 49 -1.88 -15.32 8.86
N VAL A 50 -0.95 -15.58 7.94
CA VAL A 50 0.11 -14.63 7.59
C VAL A 50 -0.40 -13.78 6.43
N PHE A 51 -0.28 -12.47 6.59
CA PHE A 51 -0.59 -11.49 5.56
C PHE A 51 0.70 -10.83 5.09
N GLU A 52 0.81 -10.67 3.79
CA GLU A 52 1.87 -9.88 3.17
C GLU A 52 1.34 -8.47 2.94
N VAL A 53 2.06 -7.47 3.45
CA VAL A 53 1.74 -6.06 3.20
C VAL A 53 2.81 -5.51 2.27
N SER A 54 2.39 -5.02 1.11
CA SER A 54 3.26 -4.43 0.09
C SER A 54 2.78 -3.02 -0.22
N TYR A 55 3.67 -2.12 -0.61
CA TYR A 55 3.29 -0.81 -1.09
C TYR A 55 4.13 -0.39 -2.30
N ALA A 56 3.58 0.48 -3.14
CA ALA A 56 4.31 1.11 -4.23
C ALA A 56 3.91 2.58 -4.35
N SER A 57 4.86 3.45 -4.69
CA SER A 57 4.55 4.84 -4.99
C SER A 57 3.74 4.92 -6.28
N LEU A 58 2.62 5.66 -6.24
CA LEU A 58 1.78 5.86 -7.43
C LEU A 58 2.38 6.88 -8.40
N TYR A 59 3.38 7.64 -7.95
CA TYR A 59 4.27 8.36 -8.83
C TYR A 59 5.46 7.46 -9.16
N ALA A 60 5.29 6.58 -10.14
CA ALA A 60 6.40 6.31 -11.01
C ALA A 60 6.75 7.66 -11.64
N ASP A 61 8.00 8.10 -11.47
CA ASP A 61 8.62 8.99 -12.43
C ASP A 61 8.30 8.37 -13.79
N CYS A 62 7.37 8.97 -14.52
CA CYS A 62 7.19 8.67 -15.92
C CYS A 62 8.18 9.62 -16.58
N PRO A 63 9.44 9.22 -16.86
CA PRO A 63 10.06 9.77 -18.03
C PRO A 63 9.18 9.23 -19.15
N LEU A 64 8.16 10.00 -19.55
CA LEU A 64 7.80 10.05 -20.95
C LEU A 64 9.14 10.32 -21.63
N ALA A 65 9.80 9.26 -22.08
CA ALA A 65 10.98 9.37 -22.90
C ALA A 65 10.61 10.40 -23.97
N PRO A 66 11.37 11.50 -24.15
CA PRO A 66 11.01 12.46 -25.17
C PRO A 66 10.96 11.70 -26.49
N TYR A 67 9.75 11.60 -27.05
CA TYR A 67 9.54 11.04 -28.37
C TYR A 67 10.44 11.84 -29.32
N ARG A 68 11.51 11.20 -29.82
CA ARG A 68 12.44 11.84 -30.75
C ARG A 68 11.96 11.50 -32.16
N PRO A 69 11.50 12.50 -32.96
CA PRO A 69 11.22 12.29 -34.38
C PRO A 69 12.48 12.01 -35.18
#